data_AF-C6CAK7-F1
#
_entry.id   AF-C6CAK7-F1
#
_cell.length_a   1.000
_cell.length_b   1.000
_cell.length_c   1.000
_cell.angle_alpha   90.00
_cell.angle_beta   90.00
_cell.angle_gamma   90.00
#
_symmetry.space_group_name_H-M   'P 1'
#
loop_
_entity.id
_entity.type
_entity.pdbx_description
1 polymer ?
#
loop_
_entity_poly.entity_id
_entity_poly.type
_entity_poly.pdbx_seq_one_letter_code
_entity_poly.pdbx_strand_id
1 'polypeptide(L)'
;MTENIHQHRILILDFGSQYTQLVARRVRELGVYCELWAWDVTEAQIREFNPNGIILSGGPESTTEFNSPRAPEYVFQAGVPVLGVCYGMQTMAMQLGGQVEGSSEREFGYAQVEIKTPSALIRDIQDEVSASGAPLLDVWMSHGDKVTAIPADFVTVASTDTCPYAIMANEEKRFYGVQFHPEVTHTRQGQRMLERFVRDICQCEALWTPAKIIDDAIARIREQVGADKVILGLSGGVDSSVTALLLHRAIGDRLTCVFVDNGLLRLNEAEQVMEMFGDQFGLNIVHVPAEERFLSALAGIADPEAKRKTIGRVFVDVFDEEAGKLTDVKWLAQGTIYPDVIESAASATGKAHVIKSHHNVGGLPDDMALGLVEPLKELFKDEVRKIGLELGLPYNMLYRHPFPGPGLGVRVLGEVKKEYCDLLRRADAIFIEELHKAELYDKVSQAFTVFLPVRSVGVMGDGRKYDWVVSLRAVETIDFMTAHWAHLPYDFLGRVSNRIINEVDGISRVVYDVSGKPPATIEWE
;
A
#
# COMPACT_ATOMS: atom_id res chain seq x y z
N MET A 1 3.90 -32.36 -8.30
CA MET A 1 2.95 -31.27 -8.55
C MET A 1 3.07 -30.34 -7.37
N THR A 2 3.46 -29.10 -7.59
CA THR A 2 3.40 -28.05 -6.58
C THR A 2 1.95 -27.85 -6.16
N GLU A 3 1.72 -27.71 -4.87
CA GLU A 3 0.40 -27.43 -4.30
C GLU A 3 -0.09 -26.06 -4.78
N ASN A 4 -1.33 -25.96 -5.28
CA ASN A 4 -1.85 -24.72 -5.86
C ASN A 4 -2.31 -23.76 -4.74
N ILE A 5 -1.51 -22.73 -4.47
CA ILE A 5 -1.80 -21.76 -3.40
C ILE A 5 -3.00 -20.85 -3.69
N HIS A 6 -3.47 -20.80 -4.93
CA HIS A 6 -4.68 -20.08 -5.34
C HIS A 6 -5.93 -20.97 -5.31
N GLN A 7 -5.82 -22.24 -4.91
CA GLN A 7 -6.97 -23.16 -4.88
C GLN A 7 -8.07 -22.66 -3.95
N HIS A 8 -7.70 -22.22 -2.75
CA HIS A 8 -8.63 -21.60 -1.81
C HIS A 8 -8.56 -20.08 -1.93
N ARG A 9 -9.68 -19.46 -2.29
CA ARG A 9 -9.72 -18.02 -2.58
C ARG A 9 -11.01 -17.34 -2.12
N ILE A 10 -10.87 -16.12 -1.64
CA ILE A 10 -11.98 -15.26 -1.22
C ILE A 10 -12.18 -14.16 -2.26
N LEU A 11 -13.44 -13.92 -2.64
CA LEU A 11 -13.80 -12.77 -3.46
C LEU A 11 -14.29 -11.63 -2.55
N ILE A 12 -13.73 -10.44 -2.72
CA ILE A 12 -14.16 -9.24 -2.02
C ILE A 12 -14.79 -8.30 -3.03
N LEU A 13 -16.07 -7.96 -2.84
CA LEU A 13 -16.78 -6.99 -3.66
C LEU A 13 -16.76 -5.63 -2.97
N ASP A 14 -16.16 -4.66 -3.65
CA ASP A 14 -15.97 -3.29 -3.18
C ASP A 14 -17.18 -2.41 -3.52
N PHE A 15 -17.84 -1.95 -2.46
CA PHE A 15 -18.94 -0.98 -2.48
C PHE A 15 -18.47 0.46 -2.24
N GLY A 16 -17.16 0.71 -2.23
CA GLY A 16 -16.55 2.04 -2.17
C GLY A 16 -16.05 2.47 -0.79
N SER A 17 -15.88 1.55 0.16
CA SER A 17 -15.34 1.88 1.48
C SER A 17 -13.85 2.21 1.39
N GLN A 18 -13.42 3.21 2.17
CA GLN A 18 -12.00 3.49 2.41
C GLN A 18 -11.23 2.30 3.03
N TYR A 19 -11.93 1.34 3.65
CA TYR A 19 -11.34 0.18 4.31
C TYR A 19 -11.34 -1.10 3.46
N THR A 20 -11.85 -1.10 2.22
CA THR A 20 -11.97 -2.34 1.41
C THR A 20 -10.60 -3.01 1.17
N GLN A 21 -9.55 -2.25 0.86
CA GLN A 21 -8.20 -2.82 0.74
C GLN A 21 -7.68 -3.40 2.05
N LEU A 22 -8.10 -2.85 3.20
CA LEU A 22 -7.73 -3.39 4.51
C LEU A 22 -8.37 -4.77 4.74
N VAL A 23 -9.62 -4.98 4.33
CA VAL A 23 -10.27 -6.31 4.35
C VAL A 23 -9.42 -7.32 3.57
N ALA A 24 -9.01 -6.97 2.34
CA ALA A 24 -8.17 -7.82 1.52
C ALA A 24 -6.83 -8.15 2.21
N ARG A 25 -6.16 -7.15 2.77
CA ARG A 25 -4.91 -7.35 3.55
C ARG A 25 -5.12 -8.27 4.75
N ARG A 26 -6.22 -8.15 5.50
CA ARG A 26 -6.53 -9.07 6.61
C ARG A 26 -6.72 -10.50 6.14
N VAL A 27 -7.38 -10.73 4.99
CA VAL A 27 -7.52 -12.07 4.42
C VAL A 27 -6.15 -12.65 4.03
N ARG A 28 -5.27 -11.84 3.44
CA ARG A 28 -3.89 -12.25 3.13
C ARG A 28 -3.06 -12.56 4.38
N GLU A 29 -3.20 -11.77 5.45
CA GLU A 29 -2.55 -12.01 6.74
C GLU A 29 -2.98 -13.35 7.37
N LEU A 30 -4.19 -13.82 7.08
CA LEU A 30 -4.71 -15.12 7.51
C LEU A 30 -4.22 -16.28 6.63
N GLY A 31 -3.39 -16.00 5.62
CA GLY A 31 -2.76 -16.98 4.75
C GLY A 31 -3.65 -17.49 3.62
N VAL A 32 -4.68 -16.75 3.21
CA VAL A 32 -5.59 -17.16 2.13
C VAL A 32 -5.55 -16.15 0.99
N TYR A 33 -5.54 -16.64 -0.26
CA TYR A 33 -5.59 -15.79 -1.44
C TYR A 33 -6.93 -15.05 -1.52
N CYS A 34 -6.90 -13.82 -2.01
CA CYS A 34 -8.13 -13.08 -2.28
C CYS A 34 -7.94 -12.07 -3.41
N GLU A 35 -9.04 -11.74 -4.07
CA GLU A 35 -9.12 -10.63 -5.01
C GLU A 35 -10.21 -9.63 -4.58
N LEU A 36 -9.94 -8.35 -4.85
CA LEU A 36 -10.81 -7.22 -4.64
C LEU A 36 -11.31 -6.74 -6.00
N TRP A 37 -12.62 -6.86 -6.22
CA TRP A 37 -13.29 -6.41 -7.44
C TRP A 37 -14.31 -5.32 -7.11
N ALA A 38 -14.66 -4.50 -8.08
CA ALA A 38 -15.82 -3.62 -7.95
C ALA A 38 -17.09 -4.48 -7.77
N TRP A 39 -18.11 -3.93 -7.09
CA TRP A 39 -19.38 -4.63 -6.89
C TRP A 39 -20.12 -4.99 -8.20
N ASP A 40 -19.93 -4.19 -9.25
CA ASP A 40 -20.64 -4.29 -10.54
C ASP A 40 -19.97 -5.31 -11.47
N VAL A 41 -20.00 -6.57 -11.06
CA VAL A 41 -19.45 -7.71 -11.80
C VAL A 41 -20.55 -8.66 -12.25
N THR A 42 -20.29 -9.37 -13.33
CA THR A 42 -21.24 -10.35 -13.87
C THR A 42 -21.17 -11.69 -13.14
N GLU A 43 -22.27 -12.43 -13.18
CA GLU A 43 -22.31 -13.83 -12.69
C GLU A 43 -21.22 -14.69 -13.33
N ALA A 44 -20.96 -14.51 -14.63
CA ALA A 44 -19.94 -15.27 -15.35
C ALA A 44 -18.53 -15.07 -14.74
N GLN A 45 -18.18 -13.84 -14.39
CA GLN A 45 -16.90 -13.53 -13.75
C GLN A 45 -16.79 -14.18 -12.37
N ILE A 46 -17.85 -14.14 -11.55
CA ILE A 46 -17.83 -14.78 -10.22
C ILE A 46 -17.71 -16.30 -10.35
N ARG A 47 -18.40 -16.92 -11.33
CA ARG A 47 -18.31 -18.36 -11.62
C ARG A 47 -16.91 -18.76 -12.08
N GLU A 48 -16.30 -17.96 -12.93
CA GLU A 48 -14.93 -18.18 -13.41
C GLU A 48 -13.92 -18.08 -12.26
N PHE A 49 -14.09 -17.09 -11.38
CA PHE A 49 -13.25 -16.97 -10.19
C PHE A 49 -13.42 -18.15 -9.23
N ASN A 50 -14.65 -18.68 -9.10
CA ASN A 50 -15.00 -19.81 -8.26
C ASN A 50 -14.57 -19.64 -6.78
N PRO A 51 -15.10 -18.64 -6.07
CA PRO A 51 -14.68 -18.32 -4.70
C PRO A 51 -15.12 -19.39 -3.69
N ASN A 52 -14.32 -19.60 -2.64
CA ASN A 52 -14.70 -20.40 -1.46
C ASN A 52 -15.60 -19.63 -0.48
N GLY A 53 -15.58 -18.30 -0.56
CA GLY A 53 -16.41 -17.39 0.21
C GLY A 53 -16.36 -15.99 -0.37
N ILE A 54 -17.40 -15.19 -0.10
CA ILE A 54 -17.55 -13.84 -0.63
C ILE A 54 -17.67 -12.84 0.53
N ILE A 55 -16.94 -11.73 0.47
CA ILE A 55 -17.07 -10.61 1.40
C ILE A 55 -17.63 -9.40 0.65
N LEU A 56 -18.71 -8.83 1.15
CA LEU A 56 -19.30 -7.58 0.66
C LEU A 56 -18.82 -6.45 1.56
N SER A 57 -18.04 -5.52 1.02
CA SER A 57 -17.46 -4.44 1.82
C SER A 57 -18.50 -3.43 2.28
N GLY A 58 -18.07 -2.51 3.16
CA GLY A 58 -18.80 -1.27 3.39
C GLY A 58 -18.79 -0.36 2.15
N GLY A 59 -19.51 0.74 2.24
CA GLY A 59 -19.61 1.76 1.21
C GLY A 59 -20.20 3.05 1.79
N PRO A 60 -19.96 4.22 1.16
CA PRO A 60 -20.49 5.50 1.61
C PRO A 60 -21.94 5.74 1.20
N GLU A 61 -22.43 4.97 0.23
CA GLU A 61 -23.77 5.10 -0.35
C GLU A 61 -24.87 4.65 0.63
N SER A 62 -26.12 5.02 0.34
CA SER A 62 -27.31 4.51 1.04
C SER A 62 -28.00 3.44 0.19
N THR A 63 -28.35 2.30 0.79
CA THR A 63 -29.13 1.26 0.07
C THR A 63 -30.56 1.70 -0.22
N THR A 64 -31.07 2.75 0.43
CA THR A 64 -32.44 3.25 0.18
C THR A 64 -32.58 3.99 -1.15
N GLU A 65 -31.47 4.41 -1.76
CA GLU A 65 -31.49 5.15 -3.03
C GLU A 65 -31.69 4.22 -4.24
N PHE A 66 -32.44 4.68 -5.25
CA PHE A 66 -32.91 3.87 -6.38
C PHE A 66 -31.80 3.22 -7.21
N ASN A 67 -30.66 3.90 -7.42
CA ASN A 67 -29.54 3.41 -8.22
C ASN A 67 -28.30 3.09 -7.35
N SER A 68 -28.50 2.86 -6.07
CA SER A 68 -27.40 2.55 -5.18
C SER A 68 -26.79 1.18 -5.51
N PRO A 69 -25.49 0.98 -5.25
CA PRO A 69 -24.79 -0.27 -5.49
C PRO A 69 -25.49 -1.53 -4.97
N ARG A 70 -25.48 -2.63 -5.75
CA ARG A 70 -26.08 -3.91 -5.35
C ARG A 70 -25.16 -5.09 -5.63
N ALA A 71 -25.17 -6.08 -4.76
CA ALA A 71 -24.44 -7.32 -5.06
C ALA A 71 -25.14 -8.04 -6.23
N PRO A 72 -24.39 -8.62 -7.19
CA PRO A 72 -24.96 -9.50 -8.18
C PRO A 72 -25.74 -10.61 -7.50
N GLU A 73 -26.97 -10.87 -7.95
CA GLU A 73 -27.88 -11.82 -7.28
C GLU A 73 -27.25 -13.22 -7.11
N TYR A 74 -26.40 -13.62 -8.06
CA TYR A 74 -25.63 -14.87 -8.01
C TYR A 74 -24.78 -15.02 -6.73
N VAL A 75 -24.32 -13.92 -6.12
CA VAL A 75 -23.58 -13.95 -4.84
C VAL A 75 -24.35 -14.75 -3.78
N PHE A 76 -25.66 -14.55 -3.68
CA PHE A 76 -26.51 -15.22 -2.69
C PHE A 76 -27.01 -16.60 -3.16
N GLN A 77 -26.64 -17.03 -4.37
CA GLN A 77 -27.04 -18.29 -4.99
C GLN A 77 -25.85 -19.23 -5.27
N ALA A 78 -24.62 -18.74 -5.10
CA ALA A 78 -23.38 -19.46 -5.41
C ALA A 78 -23.14 -20.70 -4.51
N GLY A 79 -23.88 -20.84 -3.40
CA GLY A 79 -23.75 -21.97 -2.47
C GLY A 79 -22.52 -21.90 -1.55
N VAL A 80 -21.84 -20.76 -1.52
CA VAL A 80 -20.68 -20.49 -0.66
C VAL A 80 -21.03 -19.45 0.42
N PRO A 81 -20.30 -19.42 1.55
CA PRO A 81 -20.56 -18.44 2.61
C PRO A 81 -20.40 -16.99 2.14
N VAL A 82 -21.19 -16.09 2.72
CA VAL A 82 -21.15 -14.65 2.42
C VAL A 82 -21.07 -13.85 3.72
N LEU A 83 -20.14 -12.91 3.81
CA LEU A 83 -20.01 -11.94 4.91
C LEU A 83 -20.25 -10.53 4.39
N GLY A 84 -21.31 -9.88 4.85
CA GLY A 84 -21.59 -8.47 4.60
C GLY A 84 -21.06 -7.57 5.72
N VAL A 85 -20.29 -6.54 5.38
CA VAL A 85 -19.73 -5.55 6.32
C VAL A 85 -20.38 -4.20 6.09
N CYS A 86 -21.03 -3.63 7.10
CA CYS A 86 -21.76 -2.36 7.04
C CYS A 86 -22.71 -2.29 5.83
N TYR A 87 -22.39 -1.52 4.79
CA TYR A 87 -23.17 -1.48 3.54
C TYR A 87 -23.41 -2.88 2.95
N GLY A 88 -22.41 -3.77 3.00
CA GLY A 88 -22.53 -5.16 2.57
C GLY A 88 -23.58 -5.95 3.35
N MET A 89 -23.76 -5.66 4.65
CA MET A 89 -24.85 -6.24 5.44
C MET A 89 -26.21 -5.65 5.04
N GLN A 90 -26.27 -4.35 4.80
CA GLN A 90 -27.50 -3.65 4.42
C GLN A 90 -28.02 -4.10 3.05
N THR A 91 -27.12 -4.22 2.08
CA THR A 91 -27.46 -4.68 0.73
C THR A 91 -27.92 -6.14 0.75
N MET A 92 -27.28 -6.99 1.56
CA MET A 92 -27.74 -8.35 1.83
C MET A 92 -29.14 -8.38 2.45
N ALA A 93 -29.40 -7.53 3.46
CA ALA A 93 -30.72 -7.46 4.08
C ALA A 93 -31.80 -7.04 3.06
N MET A 94 -31.58 -5.96 2.30
CA MET A 94 -32.54 -5.48 1.31
C MET A 94 -32.82 -6.50 0.19
N GLN A 95 -31.78 -7.11 -0.37
CA GLN A 95 -31.94 -8.06 -1.48
C GLN A 95 -32.63 -9.36 -1.06
N LEU A 96 -32.56 -9.73 0.22
CA LEU A 96 -33.18 -10.95 0.76
C LEU A 96 -34.51 -10.70 1.47
N GLY A 97 -35.11 -9.51 1.33
CA GLY A 97 -36.47 -9.21 1.81
C GLY A 97 -36.55 -8.58 3.22
N GLY A 98 -35.41 -8.18 3.78
CA GLY A 98 -35.35 -7.27 4.93
C GLY A 98 -35.60 -5.81 4.55
N GLN A 99 -35.41 -4.91 5.51
CA GLN A 99 -35.63 -3.47 5.36
C GLN A 99 -34.47 -2.68 5.96
N VAL A 100 -34.10 -1.60 5.29
CA VAL A 100 -33.08 -0.63 5.72
C VAL A 100 -33.71 0.75 5.68
N GLU A 101 -33.45 1.54 6.72
CA GLU A 101 -33.91 2.93 6.80
C GLU A 101 -32.74 3.85 7.13
N GLY A 102 -32.82 5.07 6.60
CA GLY A 102 -31.90 6.14 6.99
C GLY A 102 -32.11 6.52 8.45
N SER A 103 -31.03 6.64 9.22
CA SER A 103 -31.10 7.10 10.61
C SER A 103 -30.68 8.57 10.71
N SER A 104 -31.42 9.35 11.49
CA SER A 104 -30.98 10.70 11.90
C SER A 104 -29.80 10.63 12.89
N GLU A 105 -29.67 9.52 13.60
CA GLU A 105 -28.55 9.22 14.49
C GLU A 105 -27.50 8.42 13.73
N ARG A 106 -26.35 9.04 13.50
CA ARG A 106 -25.19 8.43 12.85
C ARG A 106 -24.27 7.87 13.92
N GLU A 107 -23.98 6.58 13.86
CA GLU A 107 -23.07 5.93 14.79
C GLU A 107 -21.72 5.71 14.09
N PHE A 108 -20.80 6.62 14.36
CA PHE A 108 -19.42 6.56 13.89
C PHE A 108 -18.51 6.54 15.11
N GLY A 109 -17.90 5.39 15.38
CA GLY A 109 -16.93 5.24 16.45
C GLY A 109 -17.05 3.93 17.22
N TYR A 110 -16.42 3.94 18.39
CA TYR A 110 -16.41 2.82 19.31
C TYR A 110 -17.81 2.53 19.86
N ALA A 111 -18.19 1.26 19.90
CA ALA A 111 -19.39 0.77 20.56
C ALA A 111 -19.16 -0.60 21.19
N GLN A 112 -20.02 -0.96 22.13
CA GLN A 112 -20.09 -2.31 22.70
C GLN A 112 -21.34 -3.01 22.19
N VAL A 113 -21.18 -4.13 21.49
CA VAL A 113 -22.30 -4.94 21.00
C VAL A 113 -22.54 -6.11 21.93
N GLU A 114 -23.79 -6.29 22.37
CA GLU A 114 -24.17 -7.40 23.23
C GLU A 114 -24.59 -8.60 22.39
N ILE A 115 -23.97 -9.75 22.63
CA ILE A 115 -24.27 -11.01 21.97
C ILE A 115 -25.54 -11.61 22.57
N LYS A 116 -26.56 -11.81 21.73
CA LYS A 116 -27.89 -12.30 22.12
C LYS A 116 -28.09 -13.78 21.81
N THR A 117 -27.50 -14.27 20.72
CA THR A 117 -27.70 -15.65 20.26
C THR A 117 -26.36 -16.24 19.78
N PRO A 118 -26.07 -17.53 20.03
CA PRO A 118 -24.87 -18.17 19.50
C PRO A 118 -24.85 -18.15 17.96
N SER A 119 -23.68 -17.89 17.39
CA SER A 119 -23.44 -17.97 15.94
C SER A 119 -22.04 -18.50 15.66
N ALA A 120 -21.87 -19.21 14.55
CA ALA A 120 -20.57 -19.74 14.15
C ALA A 120 -19.51 -18.64 14.01
N LEU A 121 -19.91 -17.47 13.48
CA LEU A 121 -19.02 -16.32 13.22
C LEU A 121 -18.35 -15.77 14.48
N ILE A 122 -19.06 -15.75 15.61
CA ILE A 122 -18.60 -15.14 16.85
C ILE A 122 -18.42 -16.13 18.01
N ARG A 123 -18.57 -17.43 17.75
CA ARG A 123 -18.41 -18.47 18.78
C ARG A 123 -17.01 -18.38 19.42
N ASP A 124 -17.02 -18.31 20.75
CA ASP A 124 -15.87 -18.13 21.64
C ASP A 124 -15.13 -16.79 21.50
N ILE A 125 -15.78 -15.78 20.90
CA ILE A 125 -15.26 -14.40 20.78
C ILE A 125 -16.07 -13.51 21.74
N GLN A 126 -15.38 -12.93 22.72
CA GLN A 126 -15.93 -12.02 23.72
C GLN A 126 -14.79 -11.14 24.27
N ASP A 127 -15.02 -9.83 24.38
CA ASP A 127 -14.04 -8.88 24.91
C ASP A 127 -14.30 -8.55 26.37
N GLU A 128 -15.57 -8.32 26.72
CA GLU A 128 -16.02 -7.88 28.04
C GLU A 128 -17.30 -8.61 28.46
N VAL A 129 -17.69 -8.46 29.73
CA VAL A 129 -18.94 -8.99 30.28
C VAL A 129 -19.77 -7.81 30.79
N SER A 130 -21.03 -7.69 30.37
CA SER A 130 -21.92 -6.65 30.87
C SER A 130 -22.23 -6.84 32.37
N ALA A 131 -22.79 -5.81 33.02
CA ALA A 131 -23.26 -5.92 34.40
C ALA A 131 -24.33 -7.02 34.61
N SER A 132 -25.06 -7.41 33.55
CA SER A 132 -26.04 -8.49 33.57
C SER A 132 -25.43 -9.87 33.26
N GLY A 133 -24.12 -9.96 33.04
CA GLY A 133 -23.43 -11.21 32.68
C GLY A 133 -23.45 -11.54 31.19
N ALA A 134 -23.92 -10.64 30.33
CA ALA A 134 -24.01 -10.88 28.90
C ALA A 134 -22.65 -10.66 28.21
N PRO A 135 -22.32 -11.44 27.16
CA PRO A 135 -21.08 -11.27 26.43
C PRO A 135 -21.10 -10.02 25.54
N LEU A 136 -20.03 -9.22 25.62
CA LEU A 136 -19.86 -7.99 24.83
C LEU A 136 -18.67 -8.12 23.87
N LEU A 137 -18.78 -7.45 22.72
CA LEU A 137 -17.66 -7.21 21.80
C LEU A 137 -17.40 -5.70 21.68
N ASP A 138 -16.13 -5.33 21.68
CA ASP A 138 -15.68 -3.95 21.48
C ASP A 138 -15.42 -3.74 19.99
N VAL A 139 -16.26 -2.93 19.34
CA VAL A 139 -16.31 -2.81 17.88
C VAL A 139 -16.25 -1.37 17.39
N TRP A 140 -15.89 -1.20 16.12
CA TRP A 140 -15.93 0.08 15.43
C TRP A 140 -17.13 0.19 14.48
N MET A 141 -18.18 0.85 14.97
CA MET A 141 -19.39 1.14 14.21
C MET A 141 -19.14 2.29 13.23
N SER A 142 -19.69 2.18 12.02
CA SER A 142 -19.56 3.23 11.01
C SER A 142 -20.73 3.17 10.03
N HIS A 143 -21.93 3.52 10.49
CA HIS A 143 -23.12 3.48 9.65
C HIS A 143 -24.00 4.72 9.79
N GLY A 144 -24.48 5.22 8.64
CA GLY A 144 -25.57 6.19 8.59
C GLY A 144 -26.93 5.47 8.62
N ASP A 145 -27.11 4.51 7.72
CA ASP A 145 -28.32 3.71 7.64
C ASP A 145 -28.25 2.52 8.60
N LYS A 146 -29.43 1.98 8.96
CA LYS A 146 -29.52 0.76 9.76
C LYS A 146 -30.58 -0.18 9.22
N VAL A 147 -30.31 -1.47 9.35
CA VAL A 147 -31.31 -2.51 9.12
C VAL A 147 -32.40 -2.36 10.18
N THR A 148 -33.67 -2.29 9.76
CA THR A 148 -34.84 -2.20 10.65
C THR A 148 -35.66 -3.50 10.68
N ALA A 149 -35.54 -4.30 9.63
CA ALA A 149 -36.03 -5.68 9.60
C ALA A 149 -35.01 -6.59 8.90
N ILE A 150 -34.65 -7.69 9.55
CA ILE A 150 -33.79 -8.72 8.92
C ILE A 150 -34.64 -9.62 8.00
N PRO A 151 -34.03 -10.29 7.01
CA PRO A 151 -34.72 -11.32 6.23
C PRO A 151 -35.32 -12.42 7.14
N ALA A 152 -36.44 -13.01 6.72
CA ALA A 152 -37.23 -13.90 7.58
C ALA A 152 -36.49 -15.17 8.03
N ASP A 153 -35.48 -15.61 7.27
CA ASP A 153 -34.64 -16.77 7.55
C ASP A 153 -33.34 -16.42 8.29
N PHE A 154 -33.20 -15.18 8.76
CA PHE A 154 -32.06 -14.73 9.58
C PHE A 154 -32.45 -14.60 11.06
N VAL A 155 -31.45 -14.65 11.92
CA VAL A 155 -31.56 -14.37 13.36
C VAL A 155 -30.68 -13.20 13.76
N THR A 156 -31.13 -12.43 14.75
CA THR A 156 -30.30 -11.42 15.41
C THR A 156 -29.29 -12.11 16.32
N VAL A 157 -28.00 -11.91 16.03
CA VAL A 157 -26.89 -12.50 16.78
C VAL A 157 -26.39 -11.55 17.85
N ALA A 158 -26.29 -10.25 17.55
CA ALA A 158 -25.88 -9.22 18.50
C ALA A 158 -26.57 -7.88 18.22
N SER A 159 -26.66 -7.03 19.24
CA SER A 159 -27.34 -5.72 19.19
C SER A 159 -26.65 -4.66 20.06
N THR A 160 -26.87 -3.38 19.75
CA THR A 160 -26.64 -2.24 20.67
C THR A 160 -27.98 -1.56 20.98
N ASP A 161 -27.96 -0.55 21.86
CA ASP A 161 -29.14 0.27 22.17
C ASP A 161 -29.69 1.00 20.93
N THR A 162 -28.80 1.40 20.01
CA THR A 162 -29.08 2.20 18.81
C THR A 162 -29.19 1.36 17.53
N CYS A 163 -28.62 0.14 17.55
CA CYS A 163 -28.53 -0.77 16.41
C CYS A 163 -29.06 -2.18 16.80
N PRO A 164 -30.37 -2.44 16.62
CA PRO A 164 -31.01 -3.69 17.03
C PRO A 164 -30.45 -4.94 16.34
N TYR A 165 -29.89 -4.79 15.14
CA TYR A 165 -29.32 -5.86 14.34
C TYR A 165 -27.85 -5.55 14.04
N ALA A 166 -27.03 -5.46 15.09
CA ALA A 166 -25.59 -5.21 14.91
C ALA A 166 -24.88 -6.39 14.24
N ILE A 167 -25.36 -7.62 14.49
CA ILE A 167 -24.98 -8.82 13.74
C ILE A 167 -26.25 -9.60 13.38
N MET A 168 -26.38 -10.01 12.12
CA MET A 168 -27.41 -10.95 11.65
C MET A 168 -26.76 -12.18 11.02
N ALA A 169 -27.42 -13.34 11.16
CA ALA A 169 -26.90 -14.56 10.55
C ALA A 169 -28.01 -15.48 10.04
N ASN A 170 -27.72 -16.19 8.95
CA ASN A 170 -28.41 -17.38 8.51
C ASN A 170 -27.39 -18.52 8.47
N GLU A 171 -27.40 -19.37 9.50
CA GLU A 171 -26.42 -20.46 9.66
C GLU A 171 -26.59 -21.59 8.63
N GLU A 172 -27.81 -21.80 8.12
CA GLU A 172 -28.07 -22.82 7.08
C GLU A 172 -27.40 -22.43 5.76
N LYS A 173 -27.55 -21.18 5.34
CA LYS A 173 -26.92 -20.64 4.13
C LYS A 173 -25.48 -20.18 4.35
N ARG A 174 -25.06 -20.04 5.62
CA ARG A 174 -23.78 -19.45 6.05
C ARG A 174 -23.63 -18.00 5.57
N PHE A 175 -24.70 -17.23 5.70
CA PHE A 175 -24.71 -15.79 5.42
C PHE A 175 -24.65 -15.02 6.72
N TYR A 176 -23.73 -14.05 6.79
CA TYR A 176 -23.49 -13.26 7.98
C TYR A 176 -23.44 -11.79 7.60
N GLY A 177 -23.99 -10.93 8.44
CA GLY A 177 -23.92 -9.48 8.30
C GLY A 177 -23.46 -8.85 9.61
N VAL A 178 -22.55 -7.87 9.54
CA VAL A 178 -22.10 -7.06 10.67
C VAL A 178 -22.23 -5.57 10.36
N GLN A 179 -22.69 -4.75 11.33
CA GLN A 179 -22.82 -3.28 11.19
C GLN A 179 -21.56 -2.50 11.63
N PHE A 180 -20.47 -3.20 11.92
CA PHE A 180 -19.17 -2.64 12.29
C PHE A 180 -18.06 -3.20 11.38
N HIS A 181 -16.87 -2.62 11.46
CA HIS A 181 -15.73 -3.00 10.63
C HIS A 181 -14.78 -3.97 11.38
N PRO A 182 -14.79 -5.29 11.09
CA PRO A 182 -13.85 -6.23 11.71
C PRO A 182 -12.41 -6.10 11.20
N GLU A 183 -12.18 -5.37 10.11
CA GLU A 183 -10.86 -5.21 9.50
C GLU A 183 -9.98 -4.15 10.19
N VAL A 184 -10.60 -3.22 10.92
CA VAL A 184 -9.89 -2.14 11.63
C VAL A 184 -9.45 -2.58 13.03
N THR A 185 -8.32 -2.05 13.49
CA THR A 185 -7.72 -2.39 14.79
C THR A 185 -8.56 -1.97 16.00
N HIS A 186 -9.50 -1.04 15.81
CA HIS A 186 -10.43 -0.59 16.85
C HIS A 186 -11.44 -1.68 17.23
N THR A 187 -11.72 -2.62 16.32
CA THR A 187 -12.50 -3.82 16.64
C THR A 187 -11.55 -4.87 17.20
N ARG A 188 -11.54 -5.02 18.52
CA ARG A 188 -10.46 -5.70 19.27
C ARG A 188 -10.20 -7.14 18.81
N GLN A 189 -11.25 -7.90 18.54
CA GLN A 189 -11.16 -9.27 18.02
C GLN A 189 -11.61 -9.39 16.56
N GLY A 190 -11.56 -8.31 15.78
CA GLY A 190 -11.98 -8.29 14.39
C GLY A 190 -11.21 -9.26 13.50
N GLN A 191 -9.88 -9.37 13.69
CA GLN A 191 -9.05 -10.36 12.99
C GLN A 191 -9.50 -11.81 13.26
N ARG A 192 -9.90 -12.13 14.50
CA ARG A 192 -10.38 -13.47 14.87
C ARG A 192 -11.75 -13.77 14.24
N MET A 193 -12.59 -12.75 14.08
CA MET A 193 -13.88 -12.87 13.37
C MET A 193 -13.68 -13.14 11.87
N LEU A 194 -12.74 -12.42 11.24
CA LEU A 194 -12.34 -12.69 9.86
C LEU A 194 -11.68 -14.07 9.70
N GLU A 195 -10.85 -14.49 10.66
CA GLU A 195 -10.27 -15.84 10.71
C GLU A 195 -11.37 -16.90 10.75
N ARG A 196 -12.35 -16.76 11.65
CA ARG A 196 -13.49 -17.67 11.77
C ARG A 196 -14.27 -17.77 10.45
N PHE A 197 -14.49 -16.64 9.77
CA PHE A 197 -15.15 -16.65 8.47
C PHE A 197 -14.31 -17.37 7.39
N VAL A 198 -13.06 -16.96 7.20
CA VAL A 198 -12.22 -17.43 6.11
C VAL A 198 -11.75 -18.88 6.32
N ARG A 199 -11.25 -19.20 7.51
CA ARG A 199 -10.58 -20.48 7.80
C ARG A 199 -11.56 -21.57 8.20
N ASP A 200 -12.53 -21.26 9.04
CA ASP A 200 -13.43 -22.29 9.58
C ASP A 200 -14.73 -22.41 8.76
N ILE A 201 -15.40 -21.30 8.47
CA ILE A 201 -16.69 -21.28 7.78
C ILE A 201 -16.53 -21.54 6.27
N CYS A 202 -15.58 -20.86 5.63
CA CYS A 202 -15.23 -21.07 4.21
C CYS A 202 -14.26 -22.24 4.00
N GLN A 203 -13.74 -22.82 5.10
CA GLN A 203 -12.83 -23.98 5.06
C GLN A 203 -11.57 -23.74 4.21
N CYS A 204 -11.07 -22.50 4.19
CA CYS A 204 -9.87 -22.19 3.43
C CYS A 204 -8.59 -22.59 4.20
N GLU A 205 -7.72 -23.32 3.52
CA GLU A 205 -6.37 -23.61 4.00
C GLU A 205 -5.46 -22.40 3.87
N ALA A 206 -4.54 -22.23 4.84
CA ALA A 206 -3.58 -21.14 4.86
C ALA A 206 -2.32 -21.44 4.02
N LEU A 207 -2.51 -21.59 2.71
CA LEU A 207 -1.42 -21.91 1.77
C LEU A 207 -0.73 -20.66 1.20
N TRP A 208 -1.31 -19.48 1.38
CA TRP A 208 -0.75 -18.21 0.92
C TRP A 208 0.34 -17.71 1.90
N THR A 209 1.49 -18.37 1.88
CA THR A 209 2.64 -18.06 2.73
C THR A 209 3.82 -17.56 1.90
N PRO A 210 4.73 -16.72 2.45
CA PRO A 210 5.84 -16.14 1.69
C PRO A 210 6.67 -17.16 0.91
N ALA A 211 7.02 -18.29 1.54
CA ALA A 211 7.79 -19.35 0.90
C ALA A 211 7.06 -19.95 -0.32
N LYS A 212 5.77 -20.28 -0.18
CA LYS A 212 5.00 -20.87 -1.29
C LYS A 212 4.70 -19.85 -2.39
N ILE A 213 4.51 -18.57 -2.04
CA ILE A 213 4.38 -17.46 -3.01
C ILE A 213 5.64 -17.34 -3.86
N ILE A 214 6.83 -17.44 -3.25
CA ILE A 214 8.10 -17.41 -3.99
C ILE A 214 8.20 -18.59 -4.96
N ASP A 215 7.90 -19.81 -4.50
CA ASP A 215 7.95 -21.01 -5.34
C ASP A 215 6.97 -20.92 -6.53
N ASP A 216 5.74 -20.46 -6.27
CA ASP A 216 4.73 -20.22 -7.30
C ASP A 216 5.17 -19.14 -8.30
N ALA A 217 5.65 -18.00 -7.82
CA ALA A 217 6.13 -16.91 -8.68
C ALA A 217 7.30 -17.38 -9.56
N ILE A 218 8.26 -18.13 -9.01
CA ILE A 218 9.38 -18.69 -9.77
C ILE A 218 8.88 -19.65 -10.87
N ALA A 219 7.90 -20.50 -10.56
CA ALA A 219 7.32 -21.42 -11.54
C ALA A 219 6.65 -20.66 -12.69
N ARG A 220 5.81 -19.66 -12.37
CA ARG A 220 5.13 -18.80 -13.35
C ARG A 220 6.11 -18.01 -14.21
N ILE A 221 7.15 -17.42 -13.62
CA ILE A 221 8.19 -16.70 -14.36
C ILE A 221 8.88 -17.65 -15.35
N ARG A 222 9.27 -18.86 -14.92
CA ARG A 222 9.96 -19.83 -15.79
C ARG A 222 9.07 -20.29 -16.94
N GLU A 223 7.79 -20.50 -16.69
CA GLU A 223 6.81 -20.87 -17.72
C GLU A 223 6.59 -19.74 -18.73
N GLN A 224 6.38 -18.51 -18.23
CA GLN A 224 6.11 -17.34 -19.07
C GLN A 224 7.32 -16.94 -19.93
N VAL A 225 8.51 -16.86 -19.32
CA VAL A 225 9.73 -16.36 -19.96
C VAL A 225 10.45 -17.45 -20.76
N GLY A 226 10.26 -18.73 -20.40
CA GLY A 226 10.92 -19.85 -21.06
C GLY A 226 12.44 -19.71 -21.06
N ALA A 227 13.05 -19.61 -22.24
CA ALA A 227 14.49 -19.42 -22.46
C ALA A 227 14.90 -17.97 -22.79
N ASP A 228 13.95 -17.04 -22.84
CA ASP A 228 14.20 -15.66 -23.24
C ASP A 228 14.99 -14.87 -22.17
N LYS A 229 15.52 -13.71 -22.58
CA LYS A 229 16.16 -12.73 -21.70
C LYS A 229 15.18 -11.68 -21.23
N VAL A 230 15.38 -11.20 -20.00
CA VAL A 230 14.54 -10.22 -19.32
C VAL A 230 15.40 -9.01 -18.94
N ILE A 231 14.88 -7.81 -19.17
CA ILE A 231 15.45 -6.58 -18.64
C ILE A 231 14.58 -6.04 -17.50
N LEU A 232 15.21 -5.41 -16.51
CA LEU A 232 14.53 -4.79 -15.38
C LEU A 232 15.16 -3.44 -15.06
N GLY A 233 14.35 -2.39 -14.91
CA GLY A 233 14.77 -1.14 -14.29
C GLY A 233 14.94 -1.33 -12.79
N LEU A 234 16.18 -1.36 -12.30
CA LEU A 234 16.48 -1.40 -10.88
C LEU A 234 16.50 0.04 -10.34
N SER A 235 15.71 0.32 -9.31
CA SER A 235 15.61 1.68 -8.73
C SER A 235 16.17 1.78 -7.32
N GLY A 236 16.59 0.67 -6.71
CA GLY A 236 16.92 0.59 -5.29
C GLY A 236 15.70 0.62 -4.35
N GLY A 237 14.50 0.81 -4.89
CA GLY A 237 13.24 0.67 -4.17
C GLY A 237 12.92 -0.79 -3.84
N VAL A 238 12.02 -1.00 -2.87
CA VAL A 238 11.66 -2.34 -2.37
C VAL A 238 11.10 -3.24 -3.49
N ASP A 239 10.21 -2.74 -4.32
CA ASP A 239 9.47 -3.58 -5.29
C ASP A 239 10.37 -4.03 -6.44
N SER A 240 11.15 -3.12 -7.03
CA SER A 240 12.12 -3.44 -8.09
C SER A 240 13.20 -4.40 -7.58
N SER A 241 13.62 -4.25 -6.32
CA SER A 241 14.60 -5.10 -5.67
C SER A 241 14.11 -6.54 -5.45
N VAL A 242 12.90 -6.70 -4.92
CA VAL A 242 12.29 -8.02 -4.73
C VAL A 242 12.02 -8.68 -6.08
N THR A 243 11.55 -7.90 -7.07
CA THR A 243 11.38 -8.36 -8.45
C THR A 243 12.69 -8.87 -9.04
N ALA A 244 13.78 -8.13 -8.86
CA ALA A 244 15.11 -8.51 -9.34
C ALA A 244 15.56 -9.85 -8.75
N LEU A 245 15.39 -10.07 -7.45
CA LEU A 245 15.75 -11.32 -6.81
C LEU A 245 14.86 -12.50 -7.20
N LEU A 246 13.55 -12.29 -7.35
CA LEU A 246 12.64 -13.33 -7.85
C LEU A 246 13.04 -13.78 -9.26
N LEU A 247 13.29 -12.82 -10.15
CA LEU A 247 13.75 -13.10 -11.51
C LEU A 247 15.12 -13.77 -11.50
N HIS A 248 16.08 -13.28 -10.72
CA HIS A 248 17.41 -13.88 -10.64
C HIS A 248 17.33 -15.35 -10.15
N ARG A 249 16.50 -15.64 -9.14
CA ARG A 249 16.28 -17.00 -8.66
C ARG A 249 15.55 -17.89 -9.68
N ALA A 250 14.68 -17.30 -10.51
CA ALA A 250 13.94 -18.02 -11.54
C ALA A 250 14.77 -18.32 -12.79
N ILE A 251 15.51 -17.34 -13.32
CA ILE A 251 16.13 -17.38 -14.65
C ILE A 251 17.65 -17.09 -14.67
N GLY A 252 18.26 -16.76 -13.53
CA GLY A 252 19.69 -16.54 -13.39
C GLY A 252 20.23 -15.42 -14.27
N ASP A 253 21.32 -15.69 -14.97
CA ASP A 253 22.07 -14.73 -15.82
C ASP A 253 21.29 -14.21 -17.03
N ARG A 254 20.08 -14.73 -17.28
CA ARG A 254 19.18 -14.23 -18.33
C ARG A 254 18.46 -12.94 -17.93
N LEU A 255 18.55 -12.56 -16.66
CA LEU A 255 18.15 -11.25 -16.17
C LEU A 255 19.29 -10.24 -16.38
N THR A 256 18.97 -9.09 -16.95
CA THR A 256 19.85 -7.90 -16.94
C THR A 256 19.13 -6.76 -16.24
N CYS A 257 19.70 -6.27 -15.14
CA CYS A 257 19.20 -5.10 -14.45
C CYS A 257 19.87 -3.84 -15.00
N VAL A 258 19.10 -2.79 -15.24
CA VAL A 258 19.61 -1.47 -15.60
C VAL A 258 19.37 -0.55 -14.40
N PHE A 259 20.44 -0.04 -13.80
CA PHE A 259 20.38 0.91 -12.70
C PHE A 259 20.83 2.28 -13.19
N VAL A 260 19.88 3.22 -13.29
CA VAL A 260 20.13 4.60 -13.74
C VAL A 260 20.36 5.48 -12.52
N ASP A 261 21.61 5.90 -12.33
CA ASP A 261 21.94 6.94 -11.34
C ASP A 261 21.63 8.31 -11.94
N ASN A 262 20.43 8.78 -11.64
CA ASN A 262 19.92 10.07 -12.10
C ASN A 262 20.55 11.28 -11.37
N GLY A 263 21.46 11.06 -10.42
CA GLY A 263 22.04 12.14 -9.63
C GLY A 263 21.04 12.82 -8.68
N LEU A 264 19.92 12.17 -8.37
CA LEU A 264 18.88 12.62 -7.44
C LEU A 264 18.61 11.60 -6.32
N LEU A 265 19.52 10.63 -6.12
CA LEU A 265 19.46 9.64 -5.06
C LEU A 265 20.03 10.18 -3.73
N ARG A 266 19.82 9.42 -2.64
CA ARG A 266 20.42 9.72 -1.32
C ARG A 266 21.93 9.52 -1.33
N LEU A 267 22.58 9.97 -0.25
CA LEU A 267 24.03 9.84 -0.08
C LEU A 267 24.44 8.36 -0.17
N ASN A 268 25.38 8.06 -1.07
CA ASN A 268 25.96 6.73 -1.32
C ASN A 268 24.95 5.65 -1.72
N GLU A 269 23.73 6.00 -2.11
CA GLU A 269 22.69 5.02 -2.45
C GLU A 269 23.05 4.20 -3.69
N ALA A 270 23.67 4.81 -4.70
CA ALA A 270 24.15 4.12 -5.88
C ALA A 270 25.21 3.06 -5.55
N GLU A 271 26.19 3.40 -4.71
CA GLU A 271 27.23 2.47 -4.27
C GLU A 271 26.63 1.30 -3.47
N GLN A 272 25.71 1.59 -2.54
CA GLN A 272 25.02 0.56 -1.76
C GLN A 272 24.20 -0.39 -2.62
N VAL A 273 23.53 0.11 -3.66
CA VAL A 273 22.79 -0.72 -4.62
C VAL A 273 23.74 -1.64 -5.39
N MET A 274 24.87 -1.12 -5.86
CA MET A 274 25.85 -1.91 -6.62
C MET A 274 26.54 -2.98 -5.75
N GLU A 275 26.98 -2.63 -4.54
CA GLU A 275 27.63 -3.57 -3.61
C GLU A 275 26.68 -4.72 -3.25
N MET A 276 25.44 -4.38 -2.91
CA MET A 276 24.47 -5.38 -2.48
C MET A 276 24.01 -6.27 -3.64
N PHE A 277 23.51 -5.70 -4.74
CA PHE A 277 22.96 -6.52 -5.82
C PHE A 277 24.03 -7.11 -6.73
N GLY A 278 25.08 -6.36 -7.04
CA GLY A 278 26.17 -6.81 -7.89
C GLY A 278 27.07 -7.79 -7.14
N ASP A 279 27.69 -7.34 -6.04
CA ASP A 279 28.73 -8.13 -5.37
C ASP A 279 28.17 -9.24 -4.47
N GLN A 280 27.13 -8.96 -3.67
CA GLN A 280 26.60 -9.96 -2.72
C GLN A 280 25.64 -10.96 -3.38
N PHE A 281 24.73 -10.48 -4.24
CA PHE A 281 23.73 -11.32 -4.90
C PHE A 281 24.13 -11.79 -6.31
N GLY A 282 25.19 -11.25 -6.91
CA GLY A 282 25.68 -11.68 -8.22
C GLY A 282 24.75 -11.32 -9.39
N LEU A 283 23.96 -10.25 -9.26
CA LEU A 283 23.10 -9.80 -10.36
C LEU A 283 23.94 -9.15 -11.46
N ASN A 284 23.56 -9.41 -12.71
CA ASN A 284 24.08 -8.67 -13.86
C ASN A 284 23.44 -7.27 -13.89
N ILE A 285 24.21 -6.24 -13.54
CA ILE A 285 23.75 -4.86 -13.46
C ILE A 285 24.54 -3.96 -14.43
N VAL A 286 23.81 -3.29 -15.32
CA VAL A 286 24.30 -2.17 -16.12
C VAL A 286 24.10 -0.90 -15.30
N HIS A 287 25.19 -0.36 -14.75
CA HIS A 287 25.18 0.90 -14.04
C HIS A 287 25.33 2.07 -15.03
N VAL A 288 24.37 3.00 -15.04
CA VAL A 288 24.33 4.15 -15.93
C VAL A 288 24.47 5.44 -15.13
N PRO A 289 25.68 6.04 -15.07
CA PRO A 289 25.86 7.35 -14.46
C PRO A 289 25.25 8.44 -15.36
N ALA A 290 24.12 9.01 -14.93
CA ALA A 290 23.33 9.96 -15.74
C ALA A 290 23.11 11.33 -15.06
N GLU A 291 23.75 11.60 -13.92
CA GLU A 291 23.60 12.86 -13.14
C GLU A 291 23.62 14.11 -14.04
N GLU A 292 24.63 14.27 -14.90
CA GLU A 292 24.78 15.45 -15.77
C GLU A 292 23.59 15.61 -16.73
N ARG A 293 23.09 14.51 -17.30
CA ARG A 293 21.96 14.51 -18.24
C ARG A 293 20.68 14.97 -17.55
N PHE A 294 20.40 14.46 -16.36
CA PHE A 294 19.21 14.84 -15.59
C PHE A 294 19.29 16.28 -15.09
N LEU A 295 20.42 16.70 -14.53
CA LEU A 295 20.61 18.07 -14.06
C LEU A 295 20.55 19.09 -15.20
N SER A 296 21.10 18.76 -16.36
CA SER A 296 21.01 19.61 -17.56
C SER A 296 19.57 19.75 -18.04
N ALA A 297 18.78 18.67 -18.01
CA ALA A 297 17.37 18.70 -18.39
C ALA A 297 16.49 19.46 -17.38
N LEU A 298 16.89 19.51 -16.11
CA LEU A 298 16.19 20.21 -15.03
C LEU A 298 16.57 21.70 -14.91
N ALA A 299 17.59 22.15 -15.65
CA ALA A 299 18.07 23.53 -15.58
C ALA A 299 16.93 24.54 -15.87
N GLY A 300 16.75 25.50 -14.95
CA GLY A 300 15.72 26.52 -15.05
C GLY A 300 14.27 26.06 -14.79
N ILE A 301 14.02 24.79 -14.47
CA ILE A 301 12.67 24.29 -14.19
C ILE A 301 12.35 24.41 -12.70
N ALA A 302 11.39 25.27 -12.35
CA ALA A 302 10.92 25.43 -10.97
C ALA A 302 9.57 24.75 -10.69
N ASP A 303 8.73 24.56 -11.71
CA ASP A 303 7.41 23.94 -11.54
C ASP A 303 7.53 22.44 -11.22
N PRO A 304 6.95 21.96 -10.11
CA PRO A 304 7.15 20.58 -9.65
C PRO A 304 6.57 19.53 -10.60
N GLU A 305 5.45 19.81 -11.25
CA GLU A 305 4.86 18.92 -12.25
C GLU A 305 5.75 18.82 -13.50
N ALA A 306 6.30 19.94 -13.96
CA ALA A 306 7.29 19.96 -15.04
C ALA A 306 8.59 19.20 -14.65
N LYS A 307 9.04 19.30 -13.40
CA LYS A 307 10.17 18.50 -12.89
C LYS A 307 9.86 17.00 -12.95
N ARG A 308 8.70 16.57 -12.43
CA ARG A 308 8.25 15.16 -12.46
C ARG A 308 8.22 14.61 -13.88
N LYS A 309 7.61 15.34 -14.83
CA LYS A 309 7.54 14.97 -16.24
C LYS A 309 8.93 14.90 -16.89
N THR A 310 9.80 15.86 -16.58
CA THR A 310 11.16 15.91 -17.14
C THR A 310 12.01 14.74 -16.65
N ILE A 311 11.99 14.45 -15.34
CA ILE A 311 12.71 13.32 -14.75
C ILE A 311 12.19 12.00 -15.33
N GLY A 312 10.87 11.83 -15.41
CA GLY A 312 10.26 10.63 -16.01
C GLY A 312 10.68 10.42 -17.45
N ARG A 313 10.62 11.48 -18.29
CA ARG A 313 11.03 11.42 -19.69
C ARG A 313 12.51 11.05 -19.84
N VAL A 314 13.41 11.75 -19.15
CA VAL A 314 14.86 11.48 -19.26
C VAL A 314 15.21 10.09 -18.77
N PHE A 315 14.51 9.59 -17.74
CA PHE A 315 14.67 8.21 -17.28
C PHE A 315 14.29 7.20 -18.37
N VAL A 316 13.13 7.37 -19.01
CA VAL A 316 12.69 6.51 -20.12
C VAL A 316 13.70 6.57 -21.26
N ASP A 317 14.14 7.76 -21.68
CA ASP A 317 15.13 7.91 -22.75
C ASP A 317 16.43 7.15 -22.46
N VAL A 318 16.96 7.27 -21.22
CA VAL A 318 18.18 6.57 -20.81
C VAL A 318 17.96 5.05 -20.74
N PHE A 319 16.83 4.62 -20.19
CA PHE A 319 16.50 3.20 -20.08
C PHE A 319 16.36 2.54 -21.46
N ASP A 320 15.65 3.19 -22.39
CA ASP A 320 15.46 2.72 -23.76
C ASP A 320 16.78 2.68 -24.53
N GLU A 321 17.67 3.66 -24.33
CA GLU A 321 19.01 3.64 -24.90
C GLU A 321 19.83 2.44 -24.42
N GLU A 322 19.76 2.08 -23.14
CA GLU A 322 20.44 0.88 -22.64
C GLU A 322 19.75 -0.41 -23.10
N ALA A 323 18.43 -0.46 -23.09
CA ALA A 323 17.66 -1.60 -23.58
C ALA A 323 17.99 -1.89 -25.05
N GLY A 324 18.14 -0.86 -25.89
CA GLY A 324 18.51 -0.98 -27.30
C GLY A 324 19.93 -1.49 -27.55
N LYS A 325 20.83 -1.43 -26.55
CA LYS A 325 22.17 -2.02 -26.64
C LYS A 325 22.17 -3.52 -26.33
N LEU A 326 21.12 -4.02 -25.68
CA LEU A 326 21.00 -5.42 -25.31
C LEU A 326 20.38 -6.22 -26.45
N THR A 327 21.01 -7.34 -26.79
CA THR A 327 20.54 -8.25 -27.85
C THR A 327 19.68 -9.36 -27.26
N ASP A 328 18.64 -9.74 -28.01
CA ASP A 328 17.72 -10.85 -27.70
C ASP A 328 16.89 -10.67 -26.42
N VAL A 329 16.67 -9.42 -25.99
CA VAL A 329 15.71 -9.12 -24.93
C VAL A 329 14.30 -9.20 -25.50
N LYS A 330 13.43 -9.98 -24.85
CA LYS A 330 12.01 -10.09 -25.23
C LYS A 330 11.05 -9.63 -24.15
N TRP A 331 11.54 -9.44 -22.94
CA TRP A 331 10.70 -9.16 -21.78
C TRP A 331 11.22 -7.97 -20.98
N LEU A 332 10.31 -7.06 -20.64
CA LEU A 332 10.50 -6.02 -19.65
C LEU A 332 9.82 -6.45 -18.35
N ALA A 333 10.60 -6.53 -17.27
CA ALA A 333 10.07 -6.79 -15.95
C ALA A 333 9.73 -5.52 -15.20
N GLN A 334 8.66 -5.57 -14.41
CA GLN A 334 8.21 -4.45 -13.58
C GLN A 334 7.80 -4.93 -12.19
N GLY A 335 8.06 -4.08 -11.19
CA GLY A 335 7.66 -4.31 -9.80
C GLY A 335 6.24 -3.86 -9.49
N THR A 336 5.31 -3.95 -10.46
CA THR A 336 3.90 -3.60 -10.28
C THR A 336 3.30 -4.43 -9.15
N ILE A 337 2.66 -3.78 -8.19
CA ILE A 337 2.02 -4.44 -7.03
C ILE A 337 0.50 -4.38 -7.12
N TYR A 338 -0.19 -5.16 -6.30
CA TYR A 338 -1.66 -5.30 -6.37
C TYR A 338 -2.43 -3.98 -6.23
N PRO A 339 -2.06 -3.03 -5.34
CA PRO A 339 -2.66 -1.70 -5.32
C PRO A 339 -2.61 -0.96 -6.68
N ASP A 340 -1.52 -1.08 -7.43
CA ASP A 340 -1.37 -0.43 -8.75
C ASP A 340 -2.40 -0.98 -9.75
N VAL A 341 -2.64 -2.29 -9.69
CA VAL A 341 -3.63 -3.00 -10.53
C VAL A 341 -5.04 -2.56 -10.19
N ILE A 342 -5.37 -2.45 -8.89
CA ILE A 342 -6.68 -1.99 -8.43
C ILE A 342 -6.96 -0.56 -8.89
N GLU A 343 -5.99 0.36 -8.74
CA GLU A 343 -6.14 1.75 -9.18
C GLU A 343 -6.31 1.87 -10.70
N SER A 344 -5.60 1.03 -11.46
CA SER A 344 -5.71 0.98 -12.92
C SER A 344 -7.08 0.46 -13.38
N ALA A 345 -7.62 -0.57 -12.71
CA ALA A 345 -8.96 -1.09 -12.96
C ALA A 345 -10.07 -0.06 -12.63
N ALA A 346 -9.89 0.71 -11.55
CA ALA A 346 -10.81 1.80 -11.19
C ALA A 346 -10.78 2.96 -12.20
N SER A 347 -9.62 3.22 -12.80
CA SER A 347 -9.46 4.24 -13.85
C SER A 347 -10.11 3.80 -15.17
N ALA A 348 -10.03 2.52 -15.53
CA ALA A 348 -10.67 1.96 -16.73
C ALA A 348 -12.22 2.00 -16.66
N THR A 349 -12.79 1.98 -15.45
CA THR A 349 -14.25 2.08 -15.23
C THR A 349 -14.75 3.52 -15.11
N GLY A 350 -13.86 4.52 -15.21
CA GLY A 350 -14.21 5.95 -15.30
C GLY A 350 -14.70 6.62 -14.02
N LYS A 351 -14.64 5.94 -12.86
CA LYS A 351 -15.19 6.42 -11.58
C LYS A 351 -14.13 6.99 -10.62
N ALA A 352 -12.85 6.88 -10.92
CA ALA A 352 -11.76 7.40 -10.10
C ALA A 352 -11.17 8.70 -10.66
N HIS A 353 -11.06 9.75 -9.82
CA HIS A 353 -10.23 10.91 -10.14
C HIS A 353 -8.75 10.48 -10.10
N VAL A 354 -8.04 10.63 -11.21
CA VAL A 354 -6.60 10.33 -11.30
C VAL A 354 -5.83 11.36 -10.48
N ILE A 355 -5.55 11.04 -9.22
CA ILE A 355 -4.82 11.93 -8.29
C ILE A 355 -3.31 11.91 -8.60
N LYS A 356 -2.78 10.85 -9.22
CA LYS A 356 -1.36 10.74 -9.62
C LYS A 356 -1.18 9.94 -10.92
N SER A 357 -0.33 10.45 -11.83
CA SER A 357 0.17 9.67 -12.96
C SER A 357 1.17 8.63 -12.43
N HIS A 358 0.87 7.35 -12.62
CA HIS A 358 1.73 6.26 -12.13
C HIS A 358 2.92 6.06 -13.07
N HIS A 359 4.13 6.12 -12.49
CA HIS A 359 5.40 5.96 -13.22
C HIS A 359 5.64 4.52 -13.71
N ASN A 360 4.96 3.50 -13.17
CA ASN A 360 5.19 2.11 -13.57
C ASN A 360 4.38 1.71 -14.82
N VAL A 361 3.23 2.32 -15.08
CA VAL A 361 2.34 1.88 -16.18
C VAL A 361 2.12 2.99 -17.23
N GLY A 362 2.22 4.27 -16.86
CA GLY A 362 1.83 5.39 -17.72
C GLY A 362 2.93 6.04 -18.56
N GLY A 363 4.13 5.46 -18.62
CA GLY A 363 5.29 6.07 -19.29
C GLY A 363 5.90 5.23 -20.42
N LEU A 364 5.38 4.03 -20.67
CA LEU A 364 5.93 3.14 -21.70
C LEU A 364 5.30 3.46 -23.06
N PRO A 365 6.09 3.56 -24.14
CA PRO A 365 5.55 3.82 -25.47
C PRO A 365 4.54 2.74 -25.92
N ASP A 366 3.44 3.13 -26.57
CA ASP A 366 2.40 2.22 -27.09
C ASP A 366 2.95 1.21 -28.13
N ASP A 367 4.14 1.48 -28.67
CA ASP A 367 4.85 0.71 -29.70
C ASP A 367 6.00 -0.16 -29.15
N MET A 368 6.02 -0.45 -27.85
CA MET A 368 7.07 -1.28 -27.26
C MET A 368 7.02 -2.74 -27.76
N ALA A 369 8.14 -3.22 -28.30
CA ALA A 369 8.28 -4.58 -28.85
C ALA A 369 8.48 -5.70 -27.79
N LEU A 370 8.48 -5.37 -26.49
CA LEU A 370 8.78 -6.29 -25.39
C LEU A 370 7.49 -6.76 -24.70
N GLY A 371 7.45 -8.04 -24.31
CA GLY A 371 6.43 -8.55 -23.40
C GLY A 371 6.65 -8.08 -21.96
N LEU A 372 5.60 -8.09 -21.12
CA LEU A 372 5.69 -7.68 -19.71
C LEU A 372 5.75 -8.86 -18.74
N VAL A 373 6.61 -8.75 -17.71
CA VAL A 373 6.70 -9.71 -16.61
C VAL A 373 6.51 -8.97 -15.28
N GLU A 374 5.37 -9.18 -14.63
CA GLU A 374 4.98 -8.46 -13.41
C GLU A 374 4.75 -9.45 -12.25
N PRO A 375 5.83 -9.97 -11.63
CA PRO A 375 5.73 -11.08 -10.68
C PRO A 375 5.08 -10.69 -9.34
N LEU A 376 4.99 -9.39 -9.04
CA LEU A 376 4.45 -8.87 -7.78
C LEU A 376 2.98 -8.41 -7.89
N LYS A 377 2.35 -8.52 -9.07
CA LYS A 377 1.05 -7.91 -9.36
C LYS A 377 -0.11 -8.40 -8.48
N GLU A 378 0.06 -9.54 -7.81
CA GLU A 378 -0.92 -10.13 -6.88
C GLU A 378 -0.66 -9.80 -5.41
N LEU A 379 0.41 -9.07 -5.11
CA LEU A 379 0.91 -8.86 -3.74
C LEU A 379 0.70 -7.43 -3.26
N PHE A 380 0.33 -7.30 -1.99
CA PHE A 380 0.41 -6.03 -1.27
C PHE A 380 1.85 -5.72 -0.82
N LYS A 381 2.10 -4.45 -0.50
CA LYS A 381 3.43 -3.96 -0.14
C LYS A 381 4.04 -4.66 1.09
N ASP A 382 3.23 -5.01 2.07
CA ASP A 382 3.64 -5.76 3.26
C ASP A 382 4.01 -7.22 2.92
N GLU A 383 3.30 -7.85 1.99
CA GLU A 383 3.66 -9.18 1.45
C GLU A 383 4.98 -9.11 0.67
N VAL A 384 5.17 -8.09 -0.17
CA VAL A 384 6.44 -7.84 -0.90
C VAL A 384 7.62 -7.73 0.06
N ARG A 385 7.46 -7.05 1.20
CA ARG A 385 8.51 -7.00 2.24
C ARG A 385 8.78 -8.37 2.85
N LYS A 386 7.75 -9.15 3.18
CA LYS A 386 7.91 -10.50 3.76
C LYS A 386 8.64 -11.45 2.81
N ILE A 387 8.28 -11.46 1.52
CA ILE A 387 8.99 -12.28 0.53
C ILE A 387 10.43 -11.77 0.30
N GLY A 388 10.66 -10.45 0.40
CA GLY A 388 12.00 -9.89 0.32
C GLY A 388 12.92 -10.43 1.41
N LEU A 389 12.43 -10.52 2.65
CA LEU A 389 13.18 -11.10 3.77
C LEU A 389 13.52 -12.57 3.50
N GLU A 390 12.55 -13.34 3.02
CA GLU A 390 12.71 -14.76 2.70
C GLU A 390 13.70 -15.00 1.55
N LEU A 391 13.79 -14.05 0.60
CA LEU A 391 14.79 -14.03 -0.48
C LEU A 391 16.19 -13.59 -0.02
N GLY A 392 16.34 -13.19 1.25
CA GLY A 392 17.60 -12.81 1.86
C GLY A 392 17.91 -11.31 1.84
N LEU A 393 16.97 -10.45 1.45
CA LEU A 393 17.22 -9.00 1.50
C LEU A 393 17.33 -8.52 2.96
N PRO A 394 18.28 -7.63 3.26
CA PRO A 394 18.42 -7.04 4.58
C PRO A 394 17.15 -6.31 5.04
N TYR A 395 16.80 -6.45 6.33
CA TYR A 395 15.62 -5.81 6.91
C TYR A 395 15.62 -4.28 6.72
N ASN A 396 16.77 -3.64 6.98
CA ASN A 396 16.94 -2.19 6.81
C ASN A 396 16.69 -1.72 5.37
N MET A 397 16.91 -2.57 4.37
CA MET A 397 16.56 -2.26 2.99
C MET A 397 15.04 -2.33 2.76
N LEU A 398 14.37 -3.37 3.24
CA LEU A 398 12.94 -3.62 2.95
C LEU A 398 12.01 -2.70 3.73
N TYR A 399 12.44 -2.34 4.94
CA TYR A 399 11.72 -1.44 5.85
C TYR A 399 12.28 -0.02 5.80
N ARG A 400 13.11 0.29 4.80
CA ARG A 400 13.47 1.68 4.50
C ARG A 400 12.21 2.49 4.22
N HIS A 401 12.19 3.74 4.68
CA HIS A 401 11.13 4.68 4.33
C HIS A 401 10.99 4.82 2.81
N PRO A 402 9.76 4.98 2.29
CA PRO A 402 9.53 5.23 0.88
C PRO A 402 10.36 6.41 0.36
N PHE A 403 10.96 6.23 -0.82
CA PHE A 403 11.69 7.27 -1.53
C PHE A 403 10.99 7.53 -2.87
N PRO A 404 10.65 8.79 -3.20
CA PRO A 404 9.88 9.09 -4.40
C PRO A 404 10.68 8.78 -5.67
N GLY A 405 9.99 8.37 -6.75
CA GLY A 405 10.60 8.16 -8.07
C GLY A 405 11.49 9.31 -8.57
N PRO A 406 11.03 10.58 -8.52
CA PRO A 406 11.89 11.74 -8.86
C PRO A 406 12.96 12.07 -7.81
N GLY A 407 13.07 11.27 -6.74
CA GLY A 407 14.08 11.38 -5.70
C GLY A 407 14.15 12.77 -5.06
N LEU A 408 15.37 13.30 -4.95
CA LEU A 408 15.61 14.65 -4.44
C LEU A 408 15.05 15.76 -5.34
N GLY A 409 14.63 15.45 -6.57
CA GLY A 409 14.06 16.43 -7.51
C GLY A 409 12.76 17.08 -7.00
N VAL A 410 12.04 16.42 -6.09
CA VAL A 410 10.84 16.95 -5.39
C VAL A 410 11.11 17.30 -3.93
N ARG A 411 12.37 17.22 -3.49
CA ARG A 411 12.84 17.61 -2.15
C ARG A 411 13.65 18.90 -2.18
N VAL A 412 14.07 19.35 -3.36
CA VAL A 412 14.66 20.66 -3.60
C VAL A 412 13.58 21.56 -4.19
N LEU A 413 13.09 22.53 -3.42
CA LEU A 413 12.05 23.43 -3.90
C LEU A 413 12.57 24.31 -5.04
N GLY A 414 11.75 24.44 -6.10
CA GLY A 414 12.14 25.18 -7.29
C GLY A 414 13.21 24.47 -8.12
N GLU A 415 14.19 25.24 -8.63
CA GLU A 415 15.23 24.75 -9.54
C GLU A 415 16.20 23.77 -8.85
N VAL A 416 16.41 22.61 -9.46
CA VAL A 416 17.29 21.56 -8.95
C VAL A 416 18.72 21.77 -9.46
N LYS A 417 19.69 21.83 -8.55
CA LYS A 417 21.12 21.99 -8.86
C LYS A 417 21.95 20.98 -8.08
N LYS A 418 23.10 20.59 -8.64
CA LYS A 418 24.07 19.72 -7.98
C LYS A 418 24.43 20.22 -6.58
N GLU A 419 24.74 21.52 -6.46
CA GLU A 419 25.03 22.19 -5.18
C GLU A 419 23.94 21.92 -4.12
N TYR A 420 22.67 22.05 -4.51
CA TYR A 420 21.54 21.89 -3.60
C TYR A 420 21.33 20.42 -3.23
N CYS A 421 21.46 19.52 -4.21
CA CYS A 421 21.39 18.08 -3.97
C CYS A 421 22.50 17.60 -3.02
N ASP A 422 23.74 18.07 -3.18
CA ASP A 422 24.86 17.68 -2.33
C ASP A 422 24.71 18.20 -0.89
N LEU A 423 24.19 19.41 -0.71
CA LEU A 423 23.83 19.93 0.62
C LEU A 423 22.71 19.09 1.26
N LEU A 424 21.66 18.82 0.48
CA LEU A 424 20.50 18.08 0.95
C LEU A 424 20.85 16.64 1.33
N ARG A 425 21.67 15.95 0.54
CA ARG A 425 22.17 14.59 0.86
C ARG A 425 22.87 14.52 2.21
N ARG A 426 23.74 15.50 2.50
CA ARG A 426 24.46 15.56 3.77
C ARG A 426 23.53 15.82 4.95
N ALA A 427 22.60 16.77 4.80
CA ALA A 427 21.63 17.08 5.85
C ALA A 427 20.68 15.91 6.11
N ASP A 428 20.18 15.26 5.05
CA ASP A 428 19.31 14.09 5.13
C ASP A 428 20.02 12.90 5.79
N ALA A 429 21.27 12.63 5.43
CA ALA A 429 22.07 11.58 6.06
C ALA A 429 22.20 11.76 7.58
N ILE A 430 22.48 12.99 8.06
CA ILE A 430 22.54 13.30 9.49
C ILE A 430 21.18 13.05 10.17
N PHE A 431 20.09 13.48 9.54
CA PHE A 431 18.76 13.31 10.11
C PHE A 431 18.39 11.84 10.26
N ILE A 432 18.60 11.04 9.22
CA ILE A 432 18.33 9.60 9.23
C ILE A 432 19.25 8.86 10.20
N GLU A 433 20.54 9.21 10.25
CA GLU A 433 21.50 8.65 11.21
C GLU A 433 21.04 8.85 12.67
N GLU A 434 20.62 10.08 13.01
CA GLU A 434 20.15 10.38 14.36
C GLU A 434 18.82 9.67 14.68
N LEU A 435 17.90 9.54 13.72
CA LEU A 435 16.67 8.77 13.90
C LEU A 435 16.95 7.30 14.25
N HIS A 436 17.94 6.68 13.60
CA HIS A 436 18.36 5.32 13.94
C HIS A 436 19.00 5.25 15.33
N LYS A 437 19.95 6.16 15.64
CA LYS A 437 20.61 6.21 16.96
C LYS A 437 19.63 6.41 18.12
N ALA A 438 18.54 7.13 17.87
CA ALA A 438 17.51 7.41 18.86
C ALA A 438 16.37 6.37 18.90
N GLU A 439 16.44 5.30 18.10
CA GLU A 439 15.37 4.30 17.96
C GLU A 439 14.00 4.94 17.61
N LEU A 440 14.04 5.97 16.76
CA LEU A 440 12.87 6.72 16.29
C LEU A 440 12.52 6.39 14.82
N TYR A 441 13.46 5.81 14.06
CA TYR A 441 13.27 5.54 12.62
C TYR A 441 12.03 4.67 12.34
N ASP A 442 11.87 3.56 13.07
CA ASP A 442 10.74 2.63 12.90
C ASP A 442 9.43 3.15 13.51
N LYS A 443 9.46 4.25 14.25
CA LYS A 443 8.26 4.88 14.86
C LYS A 443 7.56 5.85 13.92
N VAL A 444 8.20 6.21 12.80
CA VAL A 444 7.64 7.10 11.80
C VAL A 444 7.54 6.38 10.47
N SER A 445 6.49 6.66 9.70
CA SER A 445 6.22 5.99 8.42
C SER A 445 7.11 6.53 7.29
N GLN A 446 7.52 7.79 7.38
CA GLN A 446 8.46 8.42 6.45
C GLN A 446 9.15 9.59 7.15
N ALA A 447 10.47 9.73 6.97
CA ALA A 447 11.24 10.88 7.41
C ALA A 447 12.28 11.29 6.37
N PHE A 448 12.48 12.60 6.20
CA PHE A 448 13.40 13.17 5.24
C PHE A 448 13.64 14.67 5.43
N THR A 449 14.58 15.21 4.67
CA THR A 449 14.88 16.64 4.59
C THR A 449 14.40 17.25 3.27
N VAL A 450 13.99 18.52 3.31
CA VAL A 450 13.63 19.38 2.16
C VAL A 450 14.56 20.58 2.12
N PHE A 451 15.11 20.90 0.96
CA PHE A 451 15.95 22.07 0.73
C PHE A 451 15.10 23.28 0.34
N LEU A 452 15.30 24.40 1.03
CA LEU A 452 14.60 25.66 0.77
C LEU A 452 15.60 26.68 0.20
N PRO A 453 15.38 27.20 -1.03
CA PRO A 453 16.27 28.18 -1.67
C PRO A 453 16.05 29.59 -1.10
N VAL A 454 15.98 29.71 0.23
CA VAL A 454 15.88 30.98 0.97
C VAL A 454 17.13 31.14 1.82
N ARG A 455 17.65 32.37 1.87
CA ARG A 455 18.86 32.67 2.67
C ARG A 455 18.49 33.03 4.09
N SER A 456 19.32 32.59 5.03
CA SER A 456 19.22 32.98 6.42
C SER A 456 20.57 33.40 7.00
N VAL A 457 20.55 34.42 7.85
CA VAL A 457 21.75 34.85 8.58
C VAL A 457 22.12 33.77 9.57
N GLY A 458 23.34 33.26 9.45
CA GLY A 458 24.03 32.44 10.44
C GLY A 458 25.18 33.22 11.07
N VAL A 459 25.43 32.96 12.36
CA VAL A 459 26.66 33.38 13.04
C VAL A 459 27.45 32.10 13.27
N MET A 460 28.44 31.84 12.42
CA MET A 460 29.37 30.71 12.57
C MET A 460 30.75 31.27 12.92
N GLY A 461 31.16 31.16 14.18
CA GLY A 461 32.35 31.85 14.69
C GLY A 461 32.17 33.38 14.75
N ASP A 462 33.21 34.12 14.36
CA ASP A 462 33.22 35.60 14.40
C ASP A 462 32.65 36.28 13.13
N GLY A 463 32.21 35.49 12.14
CA GLY A 463 31.71 35.98 10.84
C GLY A 463 30.19 35.82 10.66
N ARG A 464 29.58 36.75 9.91
CA ARG A 464 28.20 36.60 9.41
C ARG A 464 28.21 35.83 8.10
N LYS A 465 27.45 34.74 8.01
CA LYS A 465 27.19 34.01 6.76
C LYS A 465 25.71 34.12 6.38
N TYR A 466 25.42 34.05 5.07
CA TYR A 466 24.08 34.01 4.51
C TYR A 466 23.91 32.72 3.73
N ASP A 467 23.56 31.66 4.45
CA ASP A 467 23.47 30.31 3.90
C ASP A 467 22.02 29.83 3.80
N TRP A 468 21.82 28.62 3.29
CA TRP A 468 20.52 28.07 2.98
C TRP A 468 19.77 27.53 4.20
N VAL A 469 18.48 27.25 4.01
CA VAL A 469 17.60 26.67 5.03
C VAL A 469 17.17 25.28 4.58
N VAL A 470 17.08 24.35 5.53
CA VAL A 470 16.46 23.04 5.31
C VAL A 470 15.30 22.80 6.27
N SER A 471 14.30 22.05 5.82
CA SER A 471 13.19 21.59 6.65
C SER A 471 13.28 20.09 6.87
N LEU A 472 13.19 19.68 8.13
CA LEU A 472 12.98 18.29 8.53
C LEU A 472 11.48 17.96 8.42
N ARG A 473 11.17 16.79 7.87
CA ARG A 473 9.82 16.26 7.73
C ARG A 473 9.78 14.83 8.27
N ALA A 474 8.86 14.54 9.18
CA ALA A 474 8.57 13.18 9.62
C ALA A 474 7.07 13.01 9.90
N VAL A 475 6.51 11.88 9.51
CA VAL A 475 5.07 11.62 9.59
C VAL A 475 4.74 10.21 10.09
N GLU A 476 3.59 10.08 10.74
CA GLU A 476 2.97 8.82 11.14
C GLU A 476 1.69 8.62 10.33
N THR A 477 1.58 7.47 9.64
CA THR A 477 0.44 7.15 8.79
C THR A 477 0.20 5.64 8.71
N ILE A 478 -1.08 5.27 8.57
CA ILE A 478 -1.54 3.90 8.36
C ILE A 478 -1.70 3.58 6.87
N ASP A 479 -2.11 4.57 6.05
CA ASP A 479 -2.53 4.38 4.66
C ASP A 479 -1.94 5.40 3.66
N PHE A 480 -1.06 6.30 4.11
CA PHE A 480 -0.51 7.45 3.36
C PHE A 480 -1.57 8.42 2.79
N MET A 481 -2.86 8.22 3.04
CA MET A 481 -3.96 9.11 2.67
C MET A 481 -4.22 10.14 3.77
N THR A 482 -4.07 9.74 5.03
CA THR A 482 -4.03 10.62 6.20
C THR A 482 -2.72 10.46 6.94
N ALA A 483 -2.14 11.55 7.44
CA ALA A 483 -0.87 11.49 8.18
C ALA A 483 -0.77 12.61 9.21
N HIS A 484 -0.29 12.26 10.41
CA HIS A 484 0.08 13.23 11.42
C HIS A 484 1.58 13.51 11.32
N TRP A 485 2.00 14.75 11.60
CA TRP A 485 3.42 15.04 11.77
C TRP A 485 3.91 14.36 13.06
N ALA A 486 5.09 13.76 13.02
CA ALA A 486 5.59 13.00 14.17
C ALA A 486 5.97 13.94 15.32
N HIS A 487 5.53 13.64 16.54
CA HIS A 487 5.88 14.43 17.73
C HIS A 487 7.28 14.08 18.24
N LEU A 488 8.32 14.35 17.42
CA LEU A 488 9.71 14.04 17.75
C LEU A 488 10.18 14.82 18.99
N PRO A 489 10.97 14.21 19.89
CA PRO A 489 11.42 14.87 21.12
C PRO A 489 12.20 16.17 20.83
N TYR A 490 11.96 17.23 21.60
CA TYR A 490 12.62 18.52 21.40
C TYR A 490 14.15 18.43 21.49
N ASP A 491 14.68 17.65 22.44
CA ASP A 491 16.13 17.44 22.58
C ASP A 491 16.73 16.74 21.37
N PHE A 492 15.97 15.82 20.75
CA PHE A 492 16.36 15.16 19.50
C PHE A 492 16.40 16.18 18.35
N LEU A 493 15.34 16.98 18.18
CA LEU A 493 15.28 18.01 17.14
C LEU A 493 16.41 19.04 17.29
N GLY A 494 16.70 19.46 18.54
CA GLY A 494 17.81 20.36 18.84
C GLY A 494 19.18 19.77 18.47
N ARG A 495 19.40 18.47 18.73
CA ARG A 495 20.63 17.78 18.35
C ARG A 495 20.81 17.70 16.84
N VAL A 496 19.77 17.27 16.11
CA VAL A 496 19.81 17.18 14.64
C VAL A 496 20.07 18.56 14.03
N SER A 497 19.36 19.59 14.50
CA SER A 497 19.57 20.98 14.06
C SER A 497 21.01 21.43 14.26
N ASN A 498 21.59 21.20 15.44
CA ASN A 498 22.97 21.55 15.74
C ASN A 498 23.97 20.81 14.85
N ARG A 499 23.79 19.50 14.64
CA ARG A 499 24.68 18.72 13.77
C ARG A 499 24.63 19.22 12.32
N ILE A 500 23.43 19.40 11.75
CA ILE A 500 23.29 19.88 10.38
C ILE A 500 23.97 21.25 10.18
N ILE A 501 23.73 22.22 11.06
CA ILE A 501 24.31 23.58 10.93
C ILE A 501 25.83 23.56 11.08
N ASN A 502 26.38 22.72 11.95
CA ASN A 502 27.82 22.70 12.24
C ASN A 502 28.62 21.82 11.26
N GLU A 503 28.04 20.75 10.72
CA GLU A 503 28.73 19.76 9.87
C GLU A 503 28.53 20.03 8.37
N VAL A 504 27.43 20.70 7.98
CA VAL A 504 27.08 20.93 6.57
C VAL A 504 27.33 22.40 6.19
N ASP A 505 28.56 22.72 5.79
CA ASP A 505 28.88 24.05 5.25
C ASP A 505 27.98 24.36 4.05
N GLY A 506 27.24 25.48 4.14
CA GLY A 506 26.18 25.89 3.21
C GLY A 506 24.75 25.86 3.80
N ILE A 507 24.56 25.43 5.06
CA ILE A 507 23.26 25.50 5.77
C ILE A 507 23.42 26.29 7.08
N SER A 508 22.59 27.33 7.28
CA SER A 508 22.62 28.15 8.50
C SER A 508 21.39 28.00 9.39
N ARG A 509 20.32 27.34 8.90
CA ARG A 509 19.08 27.18 9.65
C ARG A 509 18.36 25.89 9.30
N VAL A 510 17.77 25.29 10.33
CA VAL A 510 16.93 24.10 10.23
C VAL A 510 15.55 24.43 10.80
N VAL A 511 14.49 23.97 10.13
CA VAL A 511 13.10 24.05 10.60
C VAL A 511 12.45 22.67 10.61
N TYR A 512 11.32 22.51 11.30
CA TYR A 512 10.57 21.24 11.34
C TYR A 512 9.13 21.48 10.88
N ASP A 513 8.63 20.62 9.99
CA ASP A 513 7.27 20.72 9.45
C ASP A 513 6.23 20.10 10.40
N VAL A 514 5.36 20.96 10.93
CA VAL A 514 4.28 20.61 11.86
C VAL A 514 2.89 20.57 11.19
N SER A 515 2.85 20.40 9.87
CA SER A 515 1.61 20.35 9.08
C SER A 515 1.13 18.90 8.90
N GLY A 516 -0.09 18.59 9.32
CA GLY A 516 -0.73 17.30 9.04
C GLY A 516 -1.22 17.16 7.59
N LYS A 517 -1.53 15.93 7.18
CA LYS A 517 -2.25 15.61 5.95
C LYS A 517 -3.63 15.05 6.31
N PRO A 518 -4.74 15.75 6.01
CA PRO A 518 -4.85 17.13 5.49
C PRO A 518 -4.50 18.22 6.54
N PRO A 519 -4.31 19.52 6.16
CA PRO A 519 -4.51 20.12 4.83
C PRO A 519 -3.30 20.10 3.90
N ALA A 520 -2.11 19.77 4.41
CA ALA A 520 -0.90 19.67 3.60
C ALA A 520 -0.78 18.29 2.92
N THR A 521 0.33 18.05 2.21
CA THR A 521 0.73 16.72 1.77
C THR A 521 2.00 16.27 2.52
N ILE A 522 2.44 15.01 2.32
CA ILE A 522 3.64 14.50 3.01
C ILE A 522 4.90 15.12 2.38
N GLU A 523 5.02 15.01 1.06
CA GLU A 523 6.02 15.70 0.24
C GLU A 523 5.67 17.19 0.12
N TRP A 524 6.64 18.05 -0.20
CA TRP A 524 6.38 19.49 -0.41
C TRP A 524 6.11 19.83 -1.88
N GLU A 525 6.43 18.92 -2.82
CA GLU A 525 6.27 19.03 -4.28
C GLU A 525 5.97 17.66 -4.92
#